data_AF-A0A842LQZ3-F1
#
_entry.id   AF-A0A842LQZ3-F1
#
_cell.length_a   1.000
_cell.length_b   1.000
_cell.length_c   1.000
_cell.angle_alpha   90.00
_cell.angle_beta   90.00
_cell.angle_gamma   90.00
#
_symmetry.space_group_name_H-M   'P 1'
#
loop_
_entity.id
_entity.type
_entity.pdbx_description
1 polymer ?
#
loop_
_entity_poly.entity_id
_entity_poly.type
_entity_poly.pdbx_seq_one_letter_code
_entity_poly.pdbx_strand_id
1 'polypeptide(L)'
;MIEFLYPVSGFLMKIADECEDEWGRPRTGMVAGALCGVSAGFLSVSDPAAACIFIGIFAGTILSLKVDCLSHAVAALVFILIILSGGLPVISIPATLLCTLGAYIDEYGNDNPAVYRRSRILRIFFDYRFSLKMVVVLLAVLSFAGFMTGFGPLTVLLFLLFEAAYEVGGRIGH
;
A
#
# COMPACT_ATOMS: atom_id res chain seq x y z
N MET A 1 -11.90 15.60 2.35
CA MET A 1 -10.60 16.32 2.21
C MET A 1 -9.38 15.39 2.38
N ILE A 2 -9.51 14.29 3.14
CA ILE A 2 -8.42 13.32 3.35
C ILE A 2 -8.16 12.42 2.14
N GLU A 3 -9.07 12.38 1.17
CA GLU A 3 -9.02 11.45 0.03
C GLU A 3 -7.82 11.74 -0.88
N PHE A 4 -7.36 12.99 -0.94
CA PHE A 4 -6.13 13.37 -1.63
C PHE A 4 -4.88 12.71 -1.05
N LEU A 5 -4.94 12.24 0.19
CA LEU A 5 -3.82 11.52 0.80
C LEU A 5 -3.59 10.15 0.14
N TYR A 6 -4.56 9.55 -0.56
CA TYR A 6 -4.37 8.30 -1.30
C TYR A 6 -3.31 8.44 -2.41
N PRO A 7 -3.48 9.32 -3.41
CA PRO A 7 -2.44 9.49 -4.42
C PRO A 7 -1.12 10.02 -3.81
N VAL A 8 -1.18 10.85 -2.76
CA VAL A 8 0.03 11.33 -2.08
C VAL A 8 0.81 10.19 -1.42
N SER A 9 0.16 9.30 -0.69
CA SER A 9 0.83 8.18 -0.04
C SER A 9 1.39 7.20 -1.07
N GLY A 10 0.66 6.94 -2.15
CA GLY A 10 1.15 6.10 -3.26
C GLY A 10 2.41 6.68 -3.90
N PHE A 11 2.37 7.96 -4.28
CA PHE A 11 3.53 8.64 -4.85
C PHE A 11 4.74 8.64 -3.89
N LEU A 12 4.54 9.03 -2.64
CA LEU A 12 5.62 9.13 -1.65
C LEU A 12 6.22 7.76 -1.31
N MET A 13 5.40 6.71 -1.28
CA MET A 13 5.88 5.34 -1.08
C MET A 13 6.87 4.97 -2.18
N LYS A 14 6.51 5.19 -3.46
CA LYS A 14 7.44 4.86 -4.56
C LYS A 14 8.69 5.72 -4.54
N ILE A 15 8.56 7.02 -4.25
CA ILE A 15 9.73 7.92 -4.16
C ILE A 15 10.65 7.51 -3.01
N ALA A 16 10.10 7.02 -1.89
CA ALA A 16 10.90 6.52 -0.79
C ALA A 16 11.76 5.32 -1.22
N ASP A 17 11.14 4.34 -1.89
CA ASP A 17 11.82 3.15 -2.43
C ASP A 17 12.94 3.55 -3.42
N GLU A 18 12.59 4.32 -4.47
CA GLU A 18 13.52 4.74 -5.53
C GLU A 18 14.71 5.57 -5.01
N CYS A 19 14.49 6.39 -3.99
CA CYS A 19 15.54 7.20 -3.40
C CYS A 19 16.66 6.36 -2.77
N GLU A 20 16.32 5.24 -2.12
CA GLU A 20 17.34 4.35 -1.55
C GLU A 20 17.88 3.34 -2.56
N ASP A 21 17.00 2.72 -3.36
CA ASP A 21 17.38 1.62 -4.23
C ASP A 21 18.12 2.08 -5.49
N GLU A 22 17.65 3.14 -6.15
CA GLU A 22 18.18 3.56 -7.45
C GLU A 22 19.01 4.84 -7.36
N TRP A 23 18.59 5.83 -6.56
CA TRP A 23 19.17 7.17 -6.61
C TRP A 23 20.30 7.41 -5.60
N GLY A 24 20.50 6.51 -4.64
CA GLY A 24 21.52 6.63 -3.60
C GLY A 24 21.33 7.88 -2.70
N ARG A 25 20.08 8.29 -2.47
CA ARG A 25 19.67 9.47 -1.67
C ARG A 25 18.85 9.06 -0.45
N PRO A 26 19.43 8.33 0.53
CA PRO A 26 18.70 7.79 1.68
C PRO A 26 18.05 8.87 2.54
N ARG A 27 18.62 10.08 2.62
CA ARG A 27 18.01 11.20 3.37
C ARG A 27 16.70 11.67 2.75
N THR A 28 16.65 11.74 1.43
CA THR A 28 15.41 12.10 0.72
C THR A 28 14.39 10.97 0.83
N GLY A 29 14.85 9.72 0.74
CA GLY A 29 14.02 8.52 0.94
C GLY A 29 13.37 8.52 2.32
N MET A 30 14.12 8.81 3.38
CA MET A 30 13.58 8.92 4.74
C MET A 30 12.52 10.01 4.88
N VAL A 31 12.71 11.18 4.25
CA VAL A 31 11.71 12.26 4.27
C VAL A 31 10.44 11.84 3.52
N ALA A 32 10.58 11.23 2.34
CA ALA A 32 9.45 10.70 1.58
C ALA A 32 8.73 9.59 2.35
N GLY A 33 9.48 8.67 2.96
CA GLY A 33 8.97 7.59 3.80
C GLY A 33 8.22 8.13 5.02
N ALA A 34 8.76 9.13 5.71
CA ALA A 34 8.07 9.79 6.82
C ALA A 34 6.74 10.40 6.37
N LEU A 35 6.72 11.17 5.27
CA LEU A 35 5.50 11.77 4.73
C LEU A 35 4.49 10.71 4.22
N CYS A 36 4.99 9.59 3.69
CA CYS A 36 4.18 8.42 3.33
C CYS A 36 3.52 7.83 4.59
N GLY A 37 4.29 7.59 5.66
CA GLY A 37 3.78 7.14 6.95
C GLY A 37 2.75 8.11 7.52
N VAL A 38 2.97 9.43 7.37
CA VAL A 38 2.01 10.46 7.77
C VAL A 38 0.68 10.31 7.02
N SER A 39 0.74 10.31 5.70
CA SER A 39 -0.45 10.26 4.84
C SER A 39 -1.22 8.95 5.01
N ALA A 40 -0.55 7.80 4.96
CA ALA A 40 -1.16 6.49 5.20
C ALA A 40 -1.73 6.36 6.62
N GLY A 41 -1.04 6.90 7.63
CA GLY A 41 -1.49 6.88 9.02
C GLY A 41 -2.77 7.70 9.20
N PHE A 42 -2.81 8.92 8.66
CA PHE A 42 -3.99 9.78 8.72
C PHE A 42 -5.20 9.16 8.00
N LEU A 43 -4.98 8.52 6.84
CA LEU A 43 -6.01 7.75 6.17
C LEU A 43 -6.54 6.61 7.06
N SER A 44 -5.64 5.87 7.70
CA SER A 44 -6.01 4.71 8.54
C SER A 44 -6.78 5.07 9.81
N VAL A 45 -6.50 6.24 10.42
CA VAL A 45 -7.26 6.66 11.61
C VAL A 45 -8.62 7.30 11.25
N SER A 46 -8.78 7.73 10.00
CA SER A 46 -9.96 8.50 9.56
C SER A 46 -11.01 7.69 8.82
N ASP A 47 -10.63 6.63 8.11
CA ASP A 47 -11.56 5.82 7.31
C ASP A 47 -11.36 4.31 7.54
N PRO A 48 -12.43 3.54 7.85
CA PRO A 48 -12.32 2.10 8.09
C PRO A 48 -11.77 1.28 6.92
N ALA A 49 -12.13 1.62 5.68
CA ALA A 49 -11.68 0.88 4.51
C ALA A 49 -10.21 1.19 4.21
N ALA A 50 -9.82 2.46 4.32
CA ALA A 50 -8.44 2.88 4.25
C ALA A 50 -7.59 2.19 5.32
N ALA A 51 -8.07 2.11 6.55
CA ALA A 51 -7.40 1.38 7.63
C ALA A 51 -7.15 -0.09 7.26
N CYS A 52 -8.17 -0.79 6.76
CA CYS A 52 -8.02 -2.18 6.28
C CYS A 52 -6.94 -2.30 5.18
N ILE A 53 -6.92 -1.37 4.23
CA ILE A 53 -5.97 -1.35 3.10
C ILE A 53 -4.55 -1.08 3.61
N PHE A 54 -4.30 0.02 4.31
CA PHE A 54 -2.96 0.44 4.69
C PHE A 54 -2.35 -0.43 5.80
N ILE A 55 -3.16 -0.92 6.75
CA ILE A 55 -2.71 -1.95 7.70
C ILE A 55 -2.44 -3.25 6.94
N GLY A 56 -3.26 -3.59 5.95
CA GLY A 56 -3.05 -4.73 5.08
C GLY A 56 -1.71 -4.65 4.34
N ILE A 57 -1.44 -3.54 3.67
CA ILE A 57 -0.17 -3.26 2.98
C ILE A 57 1.00 -3.37 3.97
N PHE A 58 0.91 -2.70 5.12
CA PHE A 58 1.95 -2.71 6.14
C PHE A 58 2.23 -4.12 6.69
N ALA A 59 1.19 -4.90 6.98
CA ALA A 59 1.34 -6.27 7.44
C ALA A 59 1.90 -7.17 6.32
N GLY A 60 1.46 -6.97 5.08
CA GLY A 60 1.93 -7.71 3.91
C GLY A 60 3.42 -7.47 3.64
N THR A 61 3.90 -6.23 3.77
CA THR A 61 5.31 -5.86 3.60
C THR A 61 6.21 -6.37 4.73
N ILE A 62 5.69 -6.45 5.97
CA ILE A 62 6.40 -7.14 7.06
C ILE A 62 6.52 -8.63 6.77
N LEU A 63 5.43 -9.28 6.33
CA LEU A 63 5.41 -10.72 6.06
C LEU A 63 6.32 -11.10 4.88
N SER A 64 6.51 -10.21 3.91
CA SER A 64 7.46 -10.39 2.81
C SER A 64 8.90 -10.02 3.18
N LEU A 65 9.15 -9.55 4.42
CA LEU A 65 10.46 -9.11 4.92
C LEU A 65 11.06 -7.94 4.12
N LYS A 66 10.19 -7.08 3.57
CA LYS A 66 10.57 -5.91 2.76
C LYS A 66 10.89 -4.65 3.55
N VAL A 67 10.76 -4.68 4.87
CA VAL A 67 11.25 -3.59 5.72
C VAL A 67 12.76 -3.78 5.93
N ASP A 68 13.52 -3.54 4.87
CA ASP A 68 14.96 -3.84 4.75
C ASP A 68 15.85 -2.59 4.71
N CYS A 69 15.27 -1.41 4.46
CA CYS A 69 15.99 -0.14 4.38
C CYS A 69 15.49 0.90 5.40
N LEU A 70 16.23 2.00 5.54
CA LEU A 70 15.95 3.00 6.56
C LEU A 70 14.69 3.82 6.21
N SER A 71 14.42 4.04 4.93
CA SER A 71 13.21 4.73 4.47
C SER A 71 11.95 3.92 4.80
N HIS A 72 11.98 2.59 4.60
CA HIS A 72 10.90 1.69 5.00
C HIS A 72 10.70 1.70 6.53
N ALA A 73 11.79 1.65 7.31
CA ALA A 73 11.71 1.69 8.76
C ALA A 73 11.12 3.01 9.29
N VAL A 74 11.50 4.15 8.70
CA VAL A 74 10.95 5.46 9.05
C VAL A 74 9.47 5.56 8.70
N ALA A 75 9.08 5.10 7.50
CA ALA A 75 7.66 5.06 7.11
C ALA A 75 6.83 4.22 8.08
N ALA A 76 7.31 3.03 8.43
CA ALA A 76 6.67 2.13 9.39
C ALA A 76 6.53 2.78 10.78
N LEU A 77 7.60 3.39 11.30
CA LEU A 77 7.58 4.04 12.60
C LEU A 77 6.56 5.18 12.66
N VAL A 78 6.56 6.05 11.66
CA VAL A 78 5.62 7.19 11.61
C VAL A 78 4.18 6.72 11.47
N PHE A 79 3.94 5.72 10.61
CA PHE A 79 2.63 5.10 10.45
C PHE A 79 2.08 4.54 11.76
N ILE A 80 2.89 3.79 12.51
CA ILE A 80 2.53 3.24 13.81
C ILE A 80 2.25 4.35 14.82
N LEU A 81 3.10 5.38 14.91
CA LEU A 81 2.92 6.49 15.86
C LEU A 81 1.58 7.21 15.64
N ILE A 82 1.20 7.44 14.39
CA ILE A 82 -0.09 8.07 14.08
C ILE A 82 -1.25 7.17 14.49
N ILE A 83 -1.20 5.88 14.16
CA ILE A 83 -2.22 4.92 14.57
C ILE A 83 -2.37 4.87 16.09
N LEU A 84 -1.26 4.83 16.83
CA LEU A 84 -1.29 4.80 18.30
C LEU A 84 -1.84 6.10 18.90
N SER A 85 -1.56 7.24 18.27
CA SER A 85 -2.03 8.55 18.75
C SER A 85 -3.48 8.86 18.41
N GLY A 86 -3.95 8.47 17.21
CA GLY A 86 -5.31 8.73 16.73
C GLY A 86 -6.31 7.64 17.08
N GLY A 87 -5.84 6.42 17.31
CA GLY A 87 -6.68 5.23 17.44
C GLY A 87 -7.17 4.72 16.08
N LEU A 88 -7.53 3.43 16.02
CA LEU A 88 -8.12 2.85 14.82
C LEU A 88 -9.65 2.96 14.84
N PRO A 89 -10.29 3.25 13.70
CA PRO A 89 -11.72 3.06 13.57
C PRO A 89 -12.07 1.56 13.67
N VAL A 90 -13.35 1.25 13.75
CA VAL A 90 -13.82 -0.15 13.72
C VAL A 90 -13.52 -0.74 12.34
N ILE A 91 -12.52 -1.63 12.28
CA ILE A 91 -12.10 -2.31 11.05
C ILE A 91 -12.68 -3.71 10.93
N SER A 92 -12.86 -4.17 9.69
CA SER A 92 -13.27 -5.54 9.39
C SER A 92 -12.04 -6.44 9.37
N ILE A 93 -11.86 -7.27 10.40
CA ILE A 93 -10.73 -8.22 10.50
C ILE A 93 -10.60 -9.10 9.24
N PRO A 94 -11.69 -9.69 8.69
CA PRO A 94 -11.60 -10.46 7.44
C PRO A 94 -11.12 -9.62 6.26
N ALA A 95 -11.57 -8.37 6.13
CA ALA A 95 -11.15 -7.48 5.05
C ALA A 95 -9.66 -7.12 5.17
N THR A 96 -9.20 -6.78 6.38
CA THR A 96 -7.78 -6.50 6.64
C THR A 96 -6.91 -7.72 6.32
N LEU A 97 -7.32 -8.93 6.73
CA LEU A 97 -6.59 -10.16 6.41
C LEU A 97 -6.50 -10.40 4.90
N LEU A 98 -7.59 -10.18 4.15
CA LEU A 98 -7.57 -10.30 2.70
C LEU A 98 -6.65 -9.26 2.06
N CYS A 99 -6.66 -8.01 2.55
CA CYS A 99 -5.72 -6.97 2.11
C CYS A 99 -4.27 -7.35 2.42
N THR A 100 -3.99 -7.90 3.61
CA THR A 100 -2.66 -8.42 3.97
C THR A 100 -2.21 -9.51 3.02
N LEU A 101 -3.06 -10.48 2.72
CA LEU A 101 -2.74 -11.57 1.80
C LEU A 101 -2.50 -11.05 0.38
N GLY A 102 -3.35 -10.13 -0.10
CA GLY A 102 -3.16 -9.49 -1.41
C GLY A 102 -1.82 -8.77 -1.51
N ALA A 103 -1.49 -7.94 -0.52
CA ALA A 103 -0.22 -7.22 -0.47
C ALA A 103 0.99 -8.17 -0.37
N TYR A 104 0.90 -9.21 0.47
CA TYR A 104 1.95 -10.22 0.59
C TYR A 104 2.20 -10.97 -0.72
N ILE A 105 1.12 -11.38 -1.42
CA ILE A 105 1.23 -12.09 -2.70
C ILE A 105 1.87 -11.20 -3.76
N ASP A 106 1.48 -9.91 -3.82
CA ASP A 106 2.07 -8.96 -4.76
C ASP A 106 3.57 -8.79 -4.50
N GLU A 107 3.95 -8.60 -3.24
CA GLU A 107 5.34 -8.37 -2.86
C GLU A 107 6.21 -9.63 -3.03
N TYR A 108 5.72 -10.79 -2.62
CA TYR A 108 6.41 -12.07 -2.83
C TYR A 108 6.54 -12.42 -4.31
N GLY A 109 5.53 -12.11 -5.12
CA GLY A 109 5.53 -12.36 -6.56
C GLY A 109 6.50 -11.46 -7.32
N ASN A 110 6.56 -10.17 -6.95
CA ASN A 110 7.45 -9.17 -7.53
C ASN A 110 8.94 -9.55 -7.33
N ASP A 111 9.28 -10.05 -6.15
CA ASP A 111 10.66 -10.41 -5.81
C ASP A 111 11.11 -11.80 -6.26
N ASN A 112 10.25 -12.56 -6.95
CA ASN A 112 10.54 -13.93 -7.31
C ASN A 112 11.05 -14.10 -8.76
N PRO A 113 12.37 -14.28 -8.99
CA PRO A 113 12.91 -14.43 -10.33
C PRO A 113 12.46 -15.72 -11.04
N ALA A 114 11.96 -16.72 -10.30
CA ALA A 114 11.36 -17.91 -10.92
C ALA A 114 9.98 -17.61 -11.52
N VAL A 115 9.21 -16.69 -10.92
CA VAL A 115 7.92 -16.23 -11.45
C VAL A 115 8.12 -15.43 -12.73
N TYR A 116 9.10 -14.53 -12.75
CA TYR A 116 9.41 -13.72 -13.94
C TYR A 116 9.91 -14.55 -15.12
N ARG A 117 10.71 -15.60 -14.86
CA ARG A 117 11.17 -16.51 -15.91
C ARG A 117 10.04 -17.37 -16.49
N ARG A 118 8.96 -17.58 -15.75
CA ARG A 118 7.86 -18.45 -16.17
C ARG A 118 6.96 -17.82 -17.23
N SER A 119 6.66 -16.54 -17.12
CA SER A 119 5.92 -15.83 -18.18
C SER A 119 6.02 -14.31 -18.07
N ARG A 120 6.00 -13.63 -19.22
CA ARG A 120 5.93 -12.16 -19.30
C ARG A 120 4.63 -11.60 -18.71
N ILE A 121 3.54 -12.38 -18.75
CA ILE A 121 2.23 -11.98 -18.20
C ILE A 121 2.27 -11.96 -16.68
N LEU A 122 2.85 -12.98 -16.04
CA LEU A 122 2.99 -13.01 -14.58
C LEU A 122 3.91 -11.90 -14.07
N ARG A 123 4.98 -11.58 -14.83
CA ARG A 123 5.80 -10.42 -14.50
C ARG A 123 4.98 -9.13 -14.48
N ILE A 124 4.26 -8.84 -15.56
CA ILE A 124 3.36 -7.67 -15.61
C ILE A 124 2.33 -7.72 -14.47
N PHE A 125 1.77 -8.88 -14.16
CA PHE A 125 0.77 -9.02 -13.10
C PHE A 125 1.31 -8.57 -11.73
N PHE A 126 2.51 -8.99 -11.34
CA PHE A 126 3.10 -8.65 -10.05
C PHE A 126 3.71 -7.24 -10.03
N ASP A 127 4.25 -6.77 -11.15
CA ASP A 127 4.81 -5.40 -11.27
C ASP A 127 3.76 -4.31 -10.96
N TYR A 128 2.47 -4.60 -11.16
CA TYR A 128 1.35 -3.64 -11.00
C TYR A 128 0.44 -3.93 -9.78
N ARG A 129 0.96 -4.64 -8.77
CA ARG A 129 0.24 -4.96 -7.51
C ARG A 129 -1.20 -5.43 -7.74
N PHE A 130 -1.37 -6.36 -8.68
CA PHE A 130 -2.68 -6.71 -9.18
C PHE A 130 -3.50 -7.47 -8.13
N SER A 131 -2.87 -8.24 -7.24
CA SER A 131 -3.58 -9.07 -6.25
C SER A 131 -4.35 -8.20 -5.25
N LEU A 132 -3.72 -7.18 -4.67
CA LEU A 132 -4.37 -6.25 -3.75
C LEU A 132 -5.50 -5.47 -4.45
N LYS A 133 -5.30 -5.07 -5.71
CA LYS A 133 -6.32 -4.41 -6.54
C LYS A 133 -7.57 -5.27 -6.67
N MET A 134 -7.39 -6.57 -6.96
CA MET A 134 -8.51 -7.51 -7.04
C MET A 134 -9.20 -7.73 -5.70
N VAL A 135 -8.45 -7.76 -4.59
CA VAL A 135 -9.03 -7.86 -3.24
C VAL A 135 -9.90 -6.65 -2.93
N VAL A 136 -9.43 -5.43 -3.21
CA VAL A 136 -10.20 -4.20 -2.97
C VAL A 136 -11.50 -4.19 -3.79
N VAL A 137 -11.44 -4.60 -5.06
CA VAL A 137 -12.63 -4.73 -5.92
C VAL A 137 -13.59 -5.80 -5.38
N LEU A 138 -13.09 -6.97 -4.99
CA LEU A 138 -13.89 -8.04 -4.42
C LEU A 138 -14.62 -7.59 -3.15
N LEU A 139 -13.91 -6.91 -2.23
CA LEU A 139 -14.49 -6.39 -1.00
C LEU A 139 -15.57 -5.34 -1.25
N ALA A 140 -15.41 -4.50 -2.27
CA ALA A 140 -16.44 -3.54 -2.68
C ALA A 140 -17.68 -4.24 -3.27
N VAL A 141 -17.49 -5.28 -4.09
CA VAL A 141 -18.60 -6.11 -4.62
C VAL A 141 -19.34 -6.84 -3.50
N LEU A 142 -18.61 -7.40 -2.53
CA LEU A 142 -19.23 -8.02 -1.35
C LEU A 142 -20.00 -6.98 -0.53
N SER A 143 -19.50 -5.76 -0.40
CA SER A 143 -20.25 -4.68 0.26
C SER A 143 -21.56 -4.37 -0.47
N PHE A 144 -21.53 -4.32 -1.80
CA PHE A 144 -22.72 -4.11 -2.61
C PHE A 144 -23.73 -5.27 -2.49
N ALA A 145 -23.24 -6.50 -2.30
CA ALA A 145 -24.05 -7.68 -2.04
C ALA A 145 -24.61 -7.76 -0.60
N GLY A 146 -24.35 -6.76 0.26
CA GLY A 146 -24.90 -6.64 1.61
C GLY A 146 -23.98 -7.12 2.73
N PHE A 147 -22.75 -7.53 2.43
CA PHE A 147 -21.77 -7.87 3.48
C PHE A 147 -21.16 -6.59 4.08
N MET A 148 -20.96 -6.56 5.40
CA MET A 148 -20.34 -5.40 6.07
C MET A 148 -18.81 -5.44 5.93
N THR A 149 -18.29 -5.10 4.74
CA THR A 149 -16.84 -4.99 4.50
C THR A 149 -16.32 -3.58 4.76
N GLY A 150 -17.16 -2.55 4.57
CA GLY A 150 -16.78 -1.14 4.65
C GLY A 150 -16.25 -0.56 3.33
N PHE A 151 -16.13 -1.37 2.28
CA PHE A 151 -15.54 -0.97 0.99
C PHE A 151 -16.63 -0.50 0.03
N GLY A 152 -16.43 0.67 -0.61
CA GLY A 152 -17.35 1.19 -1.61
C GLY A 152 -16.70 1.43 -2.98
N PRO A 153 -17.48 1.81 -4.00
CA PRO A 153 -16.95 2.22 -5.31
C PRO A 153 -15.95 3.37 -5.19
N LEU A 154 -16.17 4.28 -4.24
CA LEU A 154 -15.23 5.36 -3.96
C LEU A 154 -13.89 4.83 -3.42
N THR A 155 -13.90 3.85 -2.51
CA THR A 155 -12.67 3.22 -2.00
C THR A 155 -11.85 2.61 -3.15
N VAL A 156 -12.52 1.93 -4.09
CA VAL A 156 -11.87 1.37 -5.29
C VAL A 156 -11.23 2.50 -6.10
N LEU A 157 -11.95 3.57 -6.39
CA LEU A 157 -11.43 4.71 -7.14
C LEU A 157 -10.21 5.34 -6.44
N LEU A 158 -10.29 5.56 -5.13
CA LEU A 158 -9.19 6.15 -4.34
C LEU A 158 -7.97 5.22 -4.31
N PHE A 159 -8.18 3.92 -4.18
CA PHE A 159 -7.10 2.95 -4.27
C PHE A 159 -6.46 2.91 -5.67
N LEU A 160 -7.24 3.04 -6.74
CA LEU A 160 -6.69 3.16 -8.09
C LEU A 160 -5.89 4.45 -8.29
N LEU A 161 -6.27 5.56 -7.64
CA LEU A 161 -5.49 6.80 -7.64
C LEU A 161 -4.18 6.65 -6.87
N PHE A 162 -4.19 5.95 -5.73
CA PHE A 162 -2.98 5.56 -5.00
C PHE A 162 -2.01 4.77 -5.91
N GLU A 163 -2.52 3.74 -6.58
CA GLU A 163 -1.73 2.91 -7.50
C GLU A 163 -1.18 3.70 -8.69
N ALA A 164 -2.02 4.51 -9.33
CA ALA A 164 -1.58 5.35 -10.44
C ALA A 164 -0.48 6.32 -10.03
N ALA A 165 -0.58 6.90 -8.83
CA ALA A 165 0.43 7.81 -8.30
C ALA A 165 1.73 7.07 -7.92
N TYR A 166 1.63 5.84 -7.39
CA TYR A 166 2.78 4.96 -7.16
C TYR A 166 3.52 4.67 -8.47
N GLU A 167 2.80 4.27 -9.52
CA GLU A 167 3.39 4.01 -10.85
C GLU A 167 4.06 5.25 -11.45
N VAL A 168 3.45 6.44 -11.29
CA VAL A 168 4.03 7.71 -11.76
C VAL A 168 5.35 7.99 -11.03
N GLY A 169 5.42 7.73 -9.72
CA GLY A 169 6.66 7.89 -8.94
C GLY A 169 7.82 7.06 -9.51
N GLY A 170 7.54 5.82 -9.94
CA GLY A 170 8.56 4.93 -10.48
C GLY A 170 9.09 5.35 -11.84
N ARG A 171 8.29 6.09 -12.63
CA ARG A 171 8.72 6.62 -13.94
C ARG A 171 9.61 7.85 -13.84
N ILE A 172 9.69 8.50 -12.68
CA ILE A 172 10.54 9.69 -12.49
C ILE A 172 12.02 9.30 -12.33
N GLY A 173 12.30 8.05 -11.95
CA GLY A 173 13.66 7.55 -11.73
C GLY A 173 14.40 7.07 -12.98
N HIS A 174 13.70 6.90 -14.11
CA HIS A 174 14.26 6.53 -15.41
C HIS A 174 14.52 7.75 -16.30
#